data_AF-A0A077WAU7-F1
#
_entry.id   AF-A0A077WAU7-F1
#
_cell.length_a   1.000
_cell.length_b   1.000
_cell.length_c   1.000
_cell.angle_alpha   90.00
_cell.angle_beta   90.00
_cell.angle_gamma   90.00
#
_symmetry.space_group_name_H-M   'P 1'
#
loop_
_entity.id
_entity.type
_entity.pdbx_description
1 polymer ?
#
loop_
_entity_poly.entity_id
_entity_poly.type
_entity_poly.pdbx_seq_one_letter_code
_entity_poly.pdbx_strand_id
1 'polypeptide(L)'
;MTLNDDPSQSLKRKRQDELPWCLVESEPAIFTEMAHTYGATSIAVEEVYDLDMLTDGNIYGLIFAHPYQEDLPAPVQTDQDKKDASNVFFSCQIVTNICATLALLGILFNIDGQVDIGEHLTNLKTVLGDVDPVLRGNALGNDSLLRETHNSFADAQARAEAEAPSSKSRKGKKGKRKLTEEDAYHYVSFIYLDGYIWELDGMNKFPCKVAPAESSNWINTLRPYLRQRMEKQDMFNLMSIVPGAWVKSSNINLKSYNTIKKKIEGQLADLTSQQDKVTHTGSLLSASSQVSADELINAHLRPVIIRKLEGLKDQLEQERIQLTSKDAPPNEAQIAAAEELARTRLENTRRKHDYMPFMRLLFEKLHEQDLLRDLIETSK
;
A
#
# COMPACT_ATOMS: atom_id res chain seq x y z
N MET A 1 -22.92 -42.72 12.32
CA MET A 1 -22.19 -42.14 11.17
C MET A 1 -20.98 -41.41 11.72
N THR A 2 -19.90 -42.13 11.97
CA THR A 2 -18.61 -41.55 12.38
C THR A 2 -17.78 -41.39 11.12
N LEU A 3 -17.50 -40.14 10.76
CA LEU A 3 -16.63 -39.79 9.65
C LEU A 3 -15.22 -40.31 9.95
N ASN A 4 -14.69 -41.11 9.03
CA ASN A 4 -13.29 -41.51 8.99
C ASN A 4 -12.44 -40.26 8.72
N ASP A 5 -11.91 -39.64 9.76
CA ASP A 5 -10.81 -38.70 9.60
C ASP A 5 -9.53 -39.50 9.28
N ASP A 6 -9.09 -39.40 8.03
CA ASP A 6 -7.86 -40.00 7.54
C ASP A 6 -6.66 -39.41 8.32
N PRO A 7 -5.88 -40.23 9.05
CA PRO A 7 -4.71 -39.77 9.82
C PRO A 7 -3.73 -38.96 8.97
N SER A 8 -3.63 -39.27 7.66
CA SER A 8 -2.74 -38.58 6.72
C SER A 8 -3.18 -37.13 6.44
N GLN A 9 -4.48 -36.84 6.50
CA GLN A 9 -5.00 -35.47 6.39
C GLN A 9 -4.78 -34.69 7.69
N SER A 10 -4.88 -35.34 8.85
CA SER A 10 -4.57 -34.72 10.14
C SER A 10 -3.07 -34.38 10.29
N LEU A 11 -2.20 -35.24 9.75
CA LEU A 11 -0.73 -35.06 9.72
C LEU A 11 -0.26 -34.05 8.67
N LYS A 12 -1.03 -33.85 7.59
CA LYS A 12 -0.80 -32.77 6.62
C LYS A 12 -1.26 -31.41 7.16
N ARG A 13 -2.43 -31.36 7.81
CA ARG A 13 -2.94 -30.16 8.51
C ARG A 13 -1.99 -29.74 9.64
N LYS A 14 -1.57 -30.66 10.52
CA LYS A 14 -0.56 -30.37 11.57
C LYS A 14 0.77 -29.86 11.03
N ARG A 15 1.20 -30.28 9.83
CA ARG A 15 2.44 -29.81 9.20
C ARG A 15 2.32 -28.41 8.62
N GLN A 16 1.13 -27.96 8.22
CA GLN A 16 0.89 -26.59 7.76
C GLN A 16 0.87 -25.60 8.93
N ASP A 17 0.39 -26.02 10.10
CA ASP A 17 0.30 -25.17 11.29
C ASP A 17 1.70 -24.82 11.88
N GLU A 18 2.75 -25.54 11.51
CA GLU A 18 4.13 -25.38 12.03
C GLU A 18 5.16 -24.95 10.97
N LEU A 19 4.73 -24.47 9.80
CA LEU A 19 5.70 -24.00 8.79
C LEU A 19 6.50 -22.80 9.32
N PRO A 20 7.83 -22.78 9.13
CA PRO A 20 8.66 -21.65 9.52
C PRO A 20 8.38 -20.44 8.61
N TRP A 21 8.62 -19.24 9.12
CA TRP A 21 8.61 -18.02 8.33
C TRP A 21 9.90 -17.93 7.51
N CYS A 22 9.76 -17.63 6.22
CA CYS A 22 10.88 -17.56 5.28
C CYS A 22 11.40 -16.12 5.14
N LEU A 23 12.63 -15.94 4.64
CA LEU A 23 13.06 -14.60 4.22
C LEU A 23 12.29 -14.17 2.97
N VAL A 24 11.99 -12.88 2.89
CA VAL A 24 11.29 -12.24 1.76
C VAL A 24 12.14 -11.08 1.25
N GLU A 25 12.22 -10.98 -0.08
CA GLU A 25 12.92 -9.91 -0.78
C GLU A 25 12.27 -8.54 -0.52
N SER A 26 13.09 -7.50 -0.38
CA SER A 26 12.64 -6.14 -0.17
C SER A 26 12.21 -5.52 -1.50
N GLU A 27 11.01 -5.86 -1.97
CA GLU A 27 10.52 -5.49 -3.30
C GLU A 27 9.09 -4.90 -3.23
N PRO A 28 8.83 -3.68 -3.76
CA PRO A 28 7.53 -3.03 -3.65
C PRO A 28 6.36 -3.84 -4.22
N ALA A 29 6.63 -4.57 -5.31
CA ALA A 29 5.71 -5.51 -5.93
C ALA A 29 5.22 -6.60 -4.99
N ILE A 30 6.12 -7.15 -4.17
CA ILE A 30 5.82 -8.18 -3.19
C ILE A 30 4.96 -7.60 -2.07
N PHE A 31 5.35 -6.44 -1.52
CA PHE A 31 4.59 -5.78 -0.45
C PHE A 31 3.19 -5.36 -0.88
N THR A 32 3.03 -4.92 -2.14
CA THR A 32 1.72 -4.60 -2.72
C THR A 32 0.82 -5.84 -2.76
N GLU A 33 1.31 -6.95 -3.31
CA GLU A 33 0.54 -8.20 -3.39
C GLU A 33 0.27 -8.81 -2.01
N MET A 34 1.20 -8.70 -1.06
CA MET A 34 0.99 -9.10 0.33
C MET A 34 -0.17 -8.31 0.94
N ALA A 35 -0.15 -6.98 0.84
CA ALA A 35 -1.22 -6.13 1.35
C ALA A 35 -2.57 -6.46 0.72
N HIS A 36 -2.61 -6.67 -0.60
CA HIS A 36 -3.83 -7.04 -1.33
C HIS A 36 -4.38 -8.39 -0.86
N THR A 37 -3.49 -9.38 -0.68
CA THR A 37 -3.88 -10.72 -0.20
C THR A 37 -4.38 -10.69 1.24
N TYR A 38 -3.84 -9.79 2.08
CA TYR A 38 -4.36 -9.56 3.43
C TYR A 38 -5.73 -8.87 3.45
N GLY A 39 -6.08 -8.15 2.38
CA GLY A 39 -7.38 -7.49 2.21
C GLY A 39 -7.29 -6.00 1.84
N ALA A 40 -6.14 -5.37 2.02
CA ALA A 40 -5.91 -3.95 1.74
C ALA A 40 -5.67 -3.68 0.24
N THR A 41 -6.70 -3.89 -0.57
CA THR A 41 -6.62 -3.82 -2.05
C THR A 41 -6.53 -2.40 -2.62
N SER A 42 -6.80 -1.39 -1.81
CA SER A 42 -6.85 0.02 -2.22
C SER A 42 -5.52 0.76 -2.08
N ILE A 43 -4.43 0.05 -1.73
CA ILE A 43 -3.09 0.61 -1.59
C ILE A 43 -2.12 0.08 -2.66
N ALA A 44 -0.99 0.75 -2.82
CA ALA A 44 0.17 0.28 -3.54
C ALA A 44 1.43 0.62 -2.74
N VAL A 45 2.51 -0.09 -3.03
CA VAL A 45 3.83 0.17 -2.45
C VAL A 45 4.77 0.59 -3.58
N GLU A 46 5.44 1.73 -3.40
CA GLU A 46 6.33 2.35 -4.38
C GLU A 46 7.72 2.51 -3.79
N GLU A 47 8.76 2.19 -4.56
CA GLU A 47 10.16 2.40 -4.15
C GLU A 47 10.52 3.88 -4.15
N VAL A 48 11.33 4.30 -3.19
CA VAL A 48 11.76 5.68 -3.00
C VAL A 48 13.25 5.78 -3.33
N TYR A 49 13.55 6.14 -4.58
CA TYR A 49 14.92 6.36 -5.05
C TYR A 49 15.49 7.71 -4.63
N ASP A 50 14.63 8.71 -4.48
CA ASP A 50 15.00 10.07 -4.10
C ASP A 50 14.02 10.59 -3.04
N LEU A 51 14.55 11.02 -1.91
CA LEU A 51 13.78 11.60 -0.80
C LEU A 51 13.11 12.92 -1.18
N ASP A 52 13.60 13.62 -2.19
CA ASP A 52 12.99 14.86 -2.68
C ASP A 52 11.79 14.58 -3.60
N MET A 53 11.66 13.35 -4.13
CA MET A 53 10.46 12.89 -4.85
C MET A 53 9.33 12.47 -3.91
N LEU A 54 9.60 12.32 -2.61
CA LEU A 54 8.55 12.22 -1.58
C LEU A 54 7.83 13.56 -1.48
N THR A 55 6.85 13.74 -2.35
CA THR A 55 5.92 14.88 -2.30
C THR A 55 4.91 14.68 -1.16
N ASP A 56 4.29 15.76 -0.69
CA ASP A 56 3.20 15.73 0.31
C ASP A 56 1.90 15.10 -0.23
N GLY A 57 2.01 14.10 -1.10
CA GLY A 57 0.91 13.23 -1.48
C GLY A 57 0.41 12.41 -0.29
N ASN A 58 -0.69 11.70 -0.50
CA ASN A 58 -1.25 10.76 0.48
C ASN A 58 -0.28 9.59 0.70
N ILE A 59 0.77 9.78 1.51
CA ILE A 59 1.65 8.71 1.96
C ILE A 59 1.12 8.22 3.30
N TYR A 60 0.76 6.94 3.35
CA TYR A 60 0.21 6.28 4.54
C TYR A 60 1.31 5.89 5.54
N GLY A 61 2.50 5.59 5.03
CA GLY A 61 3.67 5.25 5.83
C GLY A 61 4.87 4.93 4.94
N LEU A 62 6.04 4.80 5.56
CA LEU A 62 7.27 4.39 4.90
C LEU A 62 7.80 3.10 5.53
N ILE A 63 8.40 2.22 4.73
CA ILE A 63 9.13 1.03 5.20
C ILE A 63 10.59 1.22 4.83
N PHE A 64 11.46 1.21 5.83
CA PHE A 64 12.91 1.27 5.66
C PHE A 64 13.50 -0.10 5.99
N ALA A 65 14.18 -0.70 5.01
CA ALA A 65 14.87 -1.97 5.14
C ALA A 65 16.38 -1.71 5.12
N HIS A 66 17.11 -2.30 6.05
CA HIS A 66 18.58 -2.28 6.06
C HIS A 66 19.13 -3.63 6.51
N PRO A 67 20.39 -3.99 6.18
CA PRO A 67 21.02 -5.19 6.69
C PRO A 67 20.93 -5.26 8.21
N TYR A 68 20.58 -6.43 8.72
CA TYR A 68 20.51 -6.69 10.15
C TYR A 68 21.88 -6.52 10.81
N GLN A 69 21.92 -5.87 11.96
CA GLN A 69 23.14 -5.62 12.74
C GLN A 69 22.93 -6.14 14.16
N GLU A 70 23.65 -7.21 14.54
CA GLU A 70 23.50 -7.85 15.87
C GLU A 70 23.93 -6.94 17.03
N ASP A 71 24.90 -6.07 16.83
CA ASP A 71 25.57 -5.32 17.90
C ASP A 71 25.03 -3.91 18.14
N LEU A 72 23.86 -3.56 17.58
CA LEU A 72 23.25 -2.26 17.85
C LEU A 72 22.63 -2.24 19.25
N PRO A 73 23.03 -1.30 20.14
CA PRO A 73 22.39 -1.17 21.43
C PRO A 73 20.92 -0.77 21.25
N ALA A 74 20.02 -1.56 21.84
CA ALA A 74 18.60 -1.22 21.86
C ALA A 74 18.39 0.16 22.51
N PRO A 75 17.49 1.01 21.99
CA PRO A 75 17.18 2.29 22.60
C PRO A 75 16.69 2.08 24.04
N VAL A 76 17.09 2.97 24.95
CA VAL A 76 16.59 2.96 26.32
C VAL A 76 15.14 3.45 26.30
N GLN A 77 14.19 2.54 26.53
CA GLN A 77 12.77 2.84 26.57
C GLN A 77 12.24 2.80 28.01
N THR A 78 11.39 3.76 28.34
CA THR A 78 10.84 4.03 29.66
C THR A 78 9.32 3.80 29.71
N ASP A 79 8.73 3.81 30.91
CA ASP A 79 7.28 3.76 31.07
C ASP A 79 6.57 4.99 30.48
N GLN A 80 7.27 6.10 30.27
CA GLN A 80 6.69 7.27 29.61
C GLN A 80 6.48 6.98 28.12
N ASP A 81 7.42 6.31 27.46
CA ASP A 81 7.30 5.93 26.04
C ASP A 81 6.08 5.01 25.83
N LYS A 82 5.84 4.09 26.76
CA LYS A 82 4.64 3.24 26.75
C LYS A 82 3.34 4.06 26.82
N LYS A 83 3.29 5.08 27.67
CA LYS A 83 2.10 5.94 27.83
C LYS A 83 1.86 6.79 26.60
N ASP A 84 2.93 7.38 26.07
CA ASP A 84 2.90 8.23 24.88
C ASP A 84 2.40 7.46 23.65
N ALA A 85 2.73 6.17 23.55
CA ALA A 85 2.36 5.30 22.44
C ALA A 85 1.02 4.56 22.64
N SER A 86 0.19 4.97 23.60
CA SER A 86 -1.06 4.27 23.96
C SER A 86 -2.05 4.10 22.79
N ASN A 87 -2.09 5.05 21.86
CA ASN A 87 -2.95 4.99 20.68
C ASN A 87 -2.28 4.33 19.46
N VAL A 88 -1.00 3.97 19.55
CA VAL A 88 -0.24 3.39 18.43
C VAL A 88 -0.39 1.88 18.47
N PHE A 89 -0.94 1.29 17.40
CA PHE A 89 -0.91 -0.17 17.25
C PHE A 89 0.51 -0.62 16.94
N PHE A 90 1.08 -1.44 17.83
CA PHE A 90 2.46 -1.91 17.74
C PHE A 90 2.60 -3.33 18.23
N SER A 91 3.46 -4.10 17.58
CA SER A 91 3.76 -5.49 17.92
C SER A 91 5.26 -5.74 17.91
N CYS A 92 5.76 -6.46 18.92
CA CYS A 92 7.15 -6.90 18.95
C CYS A 92 7.35 -8.08 18.00
N GLN A 93 8.55 -8.20 17.45
CA GLN A 93 8.98 -9.33 16.66
C GLN A 93 9.35 -10.49 17.59
N ILE A 94 8.46 -11.48 17.64
CA ILE A 94 8.66 -12.71 18.42
C ILE A 94 9.10 -13.88 17.53
N VAL A 95 8.64 -13.88 16.28
CA VAL A 95 8.93 -14.92 15.30
C VAL A 95 10.05 -14.45 14.37
N THR A 96 11.01 -15.31 14.05
CA THR A 96 12.10 -15.00 13.11
C THR A 96 11.56 -14.78 11.71
N ASN A 97 12.19 -13.92 10.90
CA ASN A 97 11.85 -13.62 9.49
C ASN A 97 10.48 -12.94 9.24
N ILE A 98 9.67 -12.67 10.27
CA ILE A 98 8.36 -11.99 10.11
C ILE A 98 8.45 -10.47 9.87
N CYS A 99 9.64 -9.87 10.03
CA CYS A 99 9.88 -8.42 10.02
C CYS A 99 9.15 -7.67 8.90
N ALA A 100 9.22 -8.16 7.66
CA ALA A 100 8.55 -7.56 6.51
C ALA A 100 7.03 -7.44 6.69
N THR A 101 6.38 -8.50 7.17
CA THR A 101 4.94 -8.50 7.46
C THR A 101 4.62 -7.56 8.61
N LEU A 102 5.42 -7.54 9.69
CA LEU A 102 5.17 -6.64 10.81
C LEU A 102 5.32 -5.17 10.43
N ALA A 103 6.31 -4.82 9.60
CA ALA A 103 6.47 -3.45 9.12
C ALA A 103 5.27 -3.00 8.27
N LEU A 104 4.77 -3.87 7.39
CA LEU A 104 3.57 -3.59 6.60
C LEU A 104 2.32 -3.45 7.49
N LEU A 105 2.08 -4.38 8.40
CA LEU A 105 0.94 -4.34 9.32
C LEU A 105 1.01 -3.17 10.30
N GLY A 106 2.21 -2.77 10.73
CA GLY A 106 2.43 -1.59 11.54
C GLY A 106 1.88 -0.32 10.88
N ILE A 107 1.97 -0.21 9.56
CA ILE A 107 1.34 0.91 8.84
C ILE A 107 -0.17 0.68 8.69
N LEU A 108 -0.59 -0.48 8.17
CA LEU A 108 -2.01 -0.77 7.90
C LEU A 108 -2.90 -0.66 9.14
N PHE A 109 -2.40 -1.07 10.31
CA PHE A 109 -3.12 -0.97 11.57
C PHE A 109 -3.08 0.43 12.20
N ASN A 110 -2.45 1.44 11.59
CA ASN A 110 -2.45 2.81 12.12
C ASN A 110 -3.03 3.85 11.14
N ILE A 111 -3.64 3.42 10.03
CA ILE A 111 -4.26 4.30 9.03
C ILE A 111 -5.80 4.22 9.02
N ASP A 112 -6.40 4.13 10.21
CA ASP A 112 -7.85 4.04 10.36
C ASP A 112 -8.61 5.14 9.62
N GLY A 113 -9.71 4.75 8.98
CA GLY A 113 -10.59 5.67 8.25
C GLY A 113 -10.01 6.21 6.94
N GLN A 114 -8.74 5.92 6.63
CA GLN A 114 -8.11 6.32 5.35
C GLN A 114 -8.21 5.22 4.29
N VAL A 115 -8.11 3.96 4.71
CA VAL A 115 -8.03 2.77 3.84
C VAL A 115 -8.89 1.66 4.43
N ASP A 116 -9.64 0.97 3.58
CA ASP A 116 -10.24 -0.32 3.93
C ASP A 116 -9.16 -1.41 3.88
N ILE A 117 -8.81 -1.94 5.05
CA ILE A 117 -7.79 -2.99 5.23
C ILE A 117 -8.37 -4.40 5.09
N GLY A 118 -9.69 -4.52 4.89
CA GLY A 118 -10.39 -5.79 4.73
C GLY A 118 -10.75 -6.48 6.04
N GLU A 119 -11.72 -7.39 5.97
CA GLU A 119 -12.35 -8.03 7.12
C GLU A 119 -11.35 -8.76 8.03
N HIS A 120 -10.40 -9.52 7.46
CA HIS A 120 -9.42 -10.28 8.24
C HIS A 120 -8.55 -9.37 9.12
N LEU A 121 -7.97 -8.34 8.52
CA LEU A 121 -7.12 -7.39 9.24
C LEU A 121 -7.93 -6.56 10.25
N THR A 122 -9.16 -6.14 9.90
CA THR A 122 -10.04 -5.45 10.85
C THR A 122 -10.35 -6.31 12.07
N ASN A 123 -10.64 -7.61 11.86
CA ASN A 123 -10.91 -8.54 12.95
C ASN A 123 -9.67 -8.74 13.83
N LEU A 124 -8.50 -8.98 13.23
CA LEU A 124 -7.23 -9.10 13.97
C LEU A 124 -6.95 -7.84 14.81
N LYS A 125 -7.07 -6.66 14.20
CA LYS A 125 -6.85 -5.40 14.89
C LYS A 125 -7.81 -5.20 16.07
N THR A 126 -9.08 -5.54 15.88
CA THR A 126 -10.11 -5.42 16.92
C THR A 126 -9.80 -6.33 18.11
N VAL A 127 -9.45 -7.60 17.84
CA VAL A 127 -9.13 -8.58 18.89
C VAL A 127 -7.83 -8.22 19.61
N LEU A 128 -6.85 -7.68 18.88
CA LEU A 128 -5.53 -7.36 19.41
C LEU A 128 -5.40 -5.93 19.96
N GLY A 129 -6.45 -5.12 19.90
CA GLY A 129 -6.44 -3.69 20.22
C GLY A 129 -5.89 -3.37 21.61
N ASP A 130 -6.27 -4.13 22.64
CA ASP A 130 -5.83 -3.89 24.03
C ASP A 130 -4.77 -4.91 24.52
N VAL A 131 -4.22 -5.70 23.60
CA VAL A 131 -3.24 -6.75 23.91
C VAL A 131 -1.82 -6.17 23.99
N ASP A 132 -0.98 -6.69 24.89
CA ASP A 132 0.42 -6.27 25.01
C ASP A 132 1.22 -6.54 23.70
N PRO A 133 2.13 -5.64 23.27
CA PRO A 133 2.89 -5.79 22.02
C PRO A 133 3.59 -7.14 21.83
N VAL A 134 4.07 -7.78 22.90
CA VAL A 134 4.70 -9.11 22.84
C VAL A 134 3.66 -10.17 22.47
N LEU A 135 2.50 -10.12 23.10
CA LEU A 135 1.41 -11.07 22.81
C LEU A 135 0.79 -10.83 21.43
N ARG A 136 0.71 -9.56 20.98
CA ARG A 136 0.32 -9.23 19.61
C ARG A 136 1.28 -9.87 18.61
N GLY A 137 2.58 -9.73 18.83
CA GLY A 137 3.61 -10.35 17.98
C GLY A 137 3.48 -11.87 17.89
N ASN A 138 3.18 -12.53 19.00
CA ASN A 138 2.92 -13.96 19.04
C ASN A 138 1.64 -14.34 18.26
N ALA A 139 0.54 -13.60 18.47
CA ALA A 139 -0.72 -13.85 17.78
C ALA A 139 -0.59 -13.67 16.26
N LEU A 140 0.04 -12.59 15.81
CA LEU A 140 0.31 -12.33 14.38
C LEU A 140 1.23 -13.38 13.78
N GLY A 141 2.22 -13.86 14.54
CA GLY A 141 3.12 -14.93 14.11
C GLY A 141 2.46 -16.29 13.92
N ASN A 142 1.30 -16.52 14.55
CA ASN A 142 0.50 -17.73 14.43
C ASN A 142 -0.66 -17.62 13.43
N ASP A 143 -0.85 -16.46 12.79
CA ASP A 143 -1.89 -16.28 11.79
C ASP A 143 -1.51 -16.98 10.48
N SER A 144 -2.32 -17.95 10.07
CA SER A 144 -2.05 -18.78 8.89
C SER A 144 -2.11 -17.98 7.60
N LEU A 145 -3.06 -17.05 7.44
CA LEU A 145 -3.17 -16.22 6.25
C LEU A 145 -1.93 -15.33 6.09
N LEU A 146 -1.50 -14.68 7.18
CA LEU A 146 -0.31 -13.84 7.19
C LEU A 146 0.93 -14.63 6.76
N ARG A 147 1.14 -15.79 7.40
CA ARG A 147 2.28 -16.68 7.15
C ARG A 147 2.29 -17.27 5.75
N GLU A 148 1.16 -17.84 5.30
CA GLU A 148 1.07 -18.47 3.98
C GLU A 148 1.30 -17.47 2.86
N THR A 149 0.71 -16.28 2.97
CA THR A 149 0.92 -15.19 2.02
C THR A 149 2.38 -14.77 1.98
N HIS A 150 2.98 -14.51 3.15
CA HIS A 150 4.39 -14.13 3.28
C HIS A 150 5.31 -15.18 2.64
N ASN A 151 5.16 -16.45 3.05
CA ASN A 151 5.96 -17.56 2.54
C ASN A 151 5.70 -17.85 1.05
N SER A 152 4.58 -17.40 0.48
CA SER A 152 4.32 -17.53 -0.95
C SER A 152 5.31 -16.72 -1.80
N PHE A 153 5.93 -15.68 -1.24
CA PHE A 153 6.92 -14.82 -1.90
C PHE A 153 8.37 -15.20 -1.63
N ALA A 154 8.61 -16.16 -0.74
CA ALA A 154 9.94 -16.71 -0.55
C ALA A 154 10.35 -17.57 -1.76
N ASP A 155 11.62 -17.46 -2.15
CA ASP A 155 12.20 -18.31 -3.18
C ASP A 155 12.46 -19.74 -2.66
N ALA A 156 12.92 -20.63 -3.54
CA ALA A 156 13.21 -22.02 -3.18
C ALA A 156 14.36 -22.14 -2.15
N GLN A 157 15.31 -21.21 -2.17
CA GLN A 157 16.46 -21.23 -1.26
C GLN A 157 16.06 -20.80 0.14
N ALA A 158 15.35 -19.68 0.29
CA ALA A 158 14.83 -19.16 1.54
C ALA A 158 13.92 -20.18 2.24
N ARG A 159 13.09 -20.92 1.47
CA ARG A 159 12.30 -22.03 2.02
C ARG A 159 13.17 -23.16 2.54
N ALA A 160 14.15 -23.59 1.76
CA ALA A 160 15.06 -24.67 2.16
C ALA A 160 15.90 -24.28 3.39
N GLU A 161 16.30 -23.01 3.50
CA GLU A 161 17.03 -22.47 4.65
C GLU A 161 16.15 -22.38 5.91
N ALA A 162 14.89 -21.97 5.77
CA ALA A 162 13.94 -21.92 6.88
C ALA A 162 13.60 -23.31 7.43
N GLU A 163 13.54 -24.34 6.57
CA GLU A 163 13.32 -25.73 6.96
C GLU A 163 14.59 -26.43 7.47
N ALA A 164 15.77 -25.87 7.21
CA ALA A 164 17.02 -26.48 7.65
C ALA A 164 17.13 -26.42 9.19
N PRO A 165 17.53 -27.52 9.86
CA PRO A 165 17.74 -27.49 11.30
C PRO A 165 18.83 -26.47 11.63
N SER A 166 18.56 -25.59 12.60
CA SER A 166 19.45 -24.52 13.06
C SER A 166 20.73 -25.10 13.66
N SER A 167 21.67 -25.58 12.84
CA SER A 167 22.93 -26.10 13.35
C SER A 167 23.87 -24.92 13.60
N LYS A 168 23.92 -24.47 14.85
CA LYS A 168 25.05 -23.73 15.46
C LYS A 168 26.34 -24.56 15.31
N SER A 169 26.87 -24.66 14.10
CA SER A 169 28.16 -25.25 13.72
C SER A 169 28.19 -25.48 12.20
N ARG A 170 28.55 -24.48 11.40
CA ARG A 170 29.17 -24.73 10.09
C ARG A 170 30.30 -23.74 9.81
N LYS A 171 31.41 -23.90 10.54
CA LYS A 171 32.73 -23.55 9.99
C LYS A 171 33.03 -24.49 8.81
N GLY A 172 33.16 -23.93 7.62
CA GLY A 172 33.86 -24.55 6.49
C GLY A 172 33.03 -25.37 5.50
N LYS A 173 32.63 -24.73 4.38
CA LYS A 173 32.92 -25.21 3.02
C LYS A 173 32.50 -24.17 1.99
N LYS A 174 33.45 -23.77 1.14
CA LYS A 174 33.28 -22.90 -0.03
C LYS A 174 32.57 -23.69 -1.14
N GLY A 175 31.64 -23.05 -1.85
CA GLY A 175 31.16 -23.51 -3.17
C GLY A 175 29.65 -23.63 -3.33
N LYS A 176 28.96 -22.49 -3.37
CA LYS A 176 27.64 -22.14 -3.95
C LYS A 176 27.19 -20.89 -3.18
N ARG A 177 26.70 -19.85 -3.86
CA ARG A 177 26.30 -18.57 -3.24
C ARG A 177 25.37 -18.89 -2.06
N LYS A 178 25.90 -18.73 -0.85
CA LYS A 178 25.12 -18.70 0.38
C LYS A 178 24.38 -17.37 0.33
N LEU A 179 23.09 -17.33 0.65
CA LEU A 179 22.62 -16.17 1.38
C LEU A 179 23.45 -16.18 2.67
N THR A 180 24.44 -15.29 2.77
CA THR A 180 25.17 -15.13 4.03
C THR A 180 24.23 -14.43 5.01
N GLU A 181 24.48 -14.52 6.32
CA GLU A 181 23.74 -13.73 7.32
C GLU A 181 23.74 -12.21 7.02
N GLU A 182 24.60 -11.76 6.10
CA GLU A 182 24.68 -10.42 5.49
C GLU A 182 23.46 -10.05 4.62
N ASP A 183 22.64 -11.02 4.18
CA ASP A 183 21.46 -10.80 3.31
C ASP A 183 20.13 -10.72 4.10
N ALA A 184 20.17 -10.85 5.43
CA ALA A 184 18.96 -10.71 6.25
C ALA A 184 18.66 -9.22 6.50
N TYR A 185 17.66 -8.67 5.81
CA TYR A 185 17.19 -7.31 6.04
C TYR A 185 16.30 -7.22 7.28
N HIS A 186 16.54 -6.18 8.09
CA HIS A 186 15.63 -5.73 9.13
C HIS A 186 14.71 -4.64 8.57
N TYR A 187 13.42 -4.73 8.89
CA TYR A 187 12.39 -3.82 8.39
C TYR A 187 11.82 -2.99 9.53
N VAL A 188 11.81 -1.69 9.34
CA VAL A 188 11.24 -0.70 10.26
C VAL A 188 10.23 0.14 9.49
N SER A 189 9.14 0.54 10.15
CA SER A 189 8.14 1.42 9.52
C SER A 189 8.05 2.79 10.19
N PHE A 190 7.72 3.80 9.40
CA PHE A 190 7.47 5.16 9.85
C PHE A 190 6.03 5.56 9.52
N ILE A 191 5.33 6.09 10.52
CA ILE A 191 3.95 6.57 10.37
C ILE A 191 3.77 7.95 11.01
N TYR A 192 2.72 8.64 10.58
CA TYR A 192 2.18 9.80 11.28
C TYR A 192 0.91 9.41 12.04
N LEU A 193 0.85 9.70 13.34
CA LEU A 193 -0.34 9.49 14.16
C LEU A 193 -0.38 10.50 15.32
N ASP A 194 -1.56 11.08 15.56
CA ASP A 194 -1.84 11.99 16.68
C ASP A 194 -0.84 13.15 16.87
N GLY A 195 -0.40 13.76 15.76
CA GLY A 195 0.52 14.92 15.80
C GLY A 195 2.00 14.55 15.94
N TYR A 196 2.34 13.26 15.86
CA TYR A 196 3.72 12.78 15.97
C TYR A 196 4.07 11.80 14.86
N ILE A 197 5.36 11.74 14.56
CA ILE A 197 5.98 10.73 13.73
C ILE A 197 6.49 9.61 14.63
N TRP A 198 6.15 8.39 14.28
CA TRP A 198 6.50 7.19 15.04
C TRP A 198 7.35 6.26 14.18
N GLU A 199 8.41 5.73 14.78
CA GLU A 199 9.19 4.62 14.26
C GLU A 199 8.71 3.33 14.94
N LEU A 200 8.22 2.39 14.13
CA LEU A 200 7.75 1.08 14.57
C LEU A 200 8.80 0.04 14.15
N ASP A 201 9.66 -0.29 15.10
CA ASP A 201 10.66 -1.36 14.98
C ASP A 201 10.25 -2.52 15.89
N GLY A 202 9.97 -3.68 15.30
CA GLY A 202 9.55 -4.87 16.03
C GLY A 202 10.57 -5.38 17.06
N MET A 203 11.85 -5.02 16.94
CA MET A 203 12.87 -5.39 17.93
C MET A 203 12.82 -4.54 19.21
N ASN A 204 12.10 -3.42 19.19
CA ASN A 204 11.89 -2.56 20.36
C ASN A 204 10.72 -3.05 21.23
N LYS A 205 10.66 -2.58 22.49
CA LYS A 205 9.56 -2.87 23.41
C LYS A 205 8.32 -2.03 23.12
N PHE A 206 8.52 -0.78 22.68
CA PHE A 206 7.47 0.18 22.35
C PHE A 206 7.81 0.92 21.05
N PRO A 207 6.85 1.60 20.40
CA PRO A 207 7.12 2.57 19.35
C PRO A 207 8.06 3.68 19.81
N CYS A 208 8.91 4.16 18.92
CA CYS A 208 9.79 5.30 19.18
C CYS A 208 9.16 6.58 18.64
N LYS A 209 8.97 7.58 19.51
CA LYS A 209 8.50 8.92 19.12
C LYS A 209 9.67 9.69 18.47
N VAL A 210 9.57 9.96 17.18
CA VAL A 210 10.65 10.58 16.39
C VAL A 210 10.60 12.11 16.49
N ALA A 211 9.47 12.71 16.11
CA ALA A 211 9.30 14.16 16.11
C ALA A 211 7.80 14.56 16.10
N PRO A 212 7.43 15.73 16.65
CA PRO A 212 6.11 16.32 16.40
C PRO A 212 5.99 16.76 14.94
N ALA A 213 4.80 16.60 14.34
CA ALA A 213 4.54 17.00 12.96
C ALA A 213 3.05 17.30 12.72
N GLU A 214 2.75 17.90 11.57
CA GLU A 214 1.39 18.01 11.05
C GLU A 214 1.17 16.95 9.97
N SER A 215 -0.09 16.50 9.81
CA SER A 215 -0.45 15.49 8.82
C SER A 215 -0.07 15.88 7.38
N SER A 216 -0.03 17.19 7.09
CA SER A 216 0.33 17.71 5.77
C SER A 216 1.83 17.84 5.53
N ASN A 217 2.69 17.75 6.57
CA ASN A 217 4.12 18.02 6.44
C ASN A 217 5.05 16.97 7.07
N TRP A 218 4.50 15.89 7.62
CA TRP A 218 5.27 14.91 8.39
C TRP A 218 6.43 14.28 7.60
N ILE A 219 6.28 14.10 6.29
CA ILE A 219 7.35 13.63 5.40
C ILE A 219 8.52 14.60 5.36
N ASN A 220 8.26 15.91 5.22
CA ASN A 220 9.31 16.93 5.24
C ASN A 220 10.04 16.97 6.59
N THR A 221 9.30 16.77 7.69
CA THR A 221 9.86 16.69 9.05
C THR A 221 10.70 15.42 9.24
N LEU A 222 10.31 14.29 8.64
CA LEU A 222 11.04 13.02 8.71
C LEU A 222 12.29 12.99 7.83
N ARG A 223 12.32 13.74 6.73
CA ARG A 223 13.38 13.68 5.71
C ARG A 223 14.81 13.83 6.27
N PRO A 224 15.13 14.78 7.17
CA PRO A 224 16.48 14.90 7.75
C PRO A 224 16.89 13.65 8.55
N TYR A 225 15.94 13.04 9.25
CA TYR A 225 16.17 11.82 10.03
C TYR A 225 16.48 10.63 9.11
N LEU A 226 15.73 10.48 8.01
CA LEU A 226 16.01 9.44 7.01
C LEU A 226 17.37 9.63 6.35
N ARG A 227 17.74 10.86 5.97
CA ARG A 227 19.07 11.15 5.41
C ARG A 227 20.19 10.72 6.36
N GLN A 228 20.08 11.08 7.64
CA GLN A 228 21.05 10.68 8.64
C GLN A 228 21.14 9.15 8.80
N ARG A 229 20.01 8.44 8.67
CA ARG A 229 19.98 6.98 8.77
C ARG A 229 20.57 6.32 7.53
N MET A 230 20.29 6.85 6.34
CA MET A 230 20.87 6.41 5.07
C MET A 230 22.40 6.60 5.03
N GLU A 231 22.92 7.71 5.55
CA GLU A 231 24.37 7.96 5.63
C GLU A 231 25.13 6.94 6.50
N LYS A 232 24.44 6.25 7.41
CA LYS A 232 25.01 5.24 8.31
C LYS A 232 24.91 3.82 7.77
N GLN A 233 24.21 3.60 6.65
CA GLN A 233 23.91 2.27 6.11
C GLN A 233 24.46 2.16 4.69
N ASP A 234 25.33 1.18 4.43
CA ASP A 234 25.91 0.98 3.09
C ASP A 234 24.89 0.45 2.08
N MET A 235 23.91 -0.33 2.55
CA MET A 235 22.81 -0.86 1.74
C MET A 235 21.49 -0.59 2.47
N PHE A 236 20.49 -0.14 1.74
CA PHE A 236 19.13 0.04 2.26
C PHE A 236 18.12 0.00 1.12
N ASN A 237 16.86 -0.24 1.47
CA ASN A 237 15.72 0.02 0.61
C ASN A 237 14.72 0.89 1.39
N LEU A 238 14.16 1.91 0.73
CA LEU A 238 13.07 2.70 1.26
C LEU A 238 11.85 2.54 0.34
N MET A 239 10.73 2.16 0.93
CA MET A 239 9.44 2.02 0.25
C MET A 239 8.41 2.93 0.88
N SER A 240 7.47 3.41 0.07
CA SER A 240 6.34 4.21 0.49
C SER A 240 5.03 3.48 0.25
N ILE A 241 4.11 3.56 1.21
CA ILE A 241 2.76 3.04 1.07
C ILE A 241 1.84 4.20 0.66
N VAL A 242 1.17 4.04 -0.47
CA VAL A 242 0.39 5.09 -1.12
C VAL A 242 -0.97 4.53 -1.58
N PRO A 243 -1.95 5.38 -1.94
CA PRO A 243 -3.17 4.92 -2.57
C PRO A 243 -2.86 4.17 -3.87
N GLY A 244 -3.56 3.06 -4.11
CA GLY A 244 -3.42 2.31 -5.35
C GLY A 244 -3.76 3.17 -6.57
N ALA A 245 -3.22 2.83 -7.74
CA ALA A 245 -3.40 3.62 -8.97
C ALA A 245 -4.89 3.86 -9.34
N TRP A 246 -5.77 2.89 -9.04
CA TRP A 246 -7.23 3.07 -9.17
C TRP A 246 -7.77 4.17 -8.23
N VAL A 247 -7.33 4.20 -6.97
CA VAL A 247 -7.73 5.23 -6.00
C VAL A 247 -7.18 6.60 -6.40
N LYS A 248 -5.91 6.66 -6.84
CA LYS A 248 -5.28 7.88 -7.36
C LYS A 248 -6.13 8.46 -8.52
N SER A 249 -6.51 7.61 -9.48
CA SER A 249 -7.33 8.00 -10.64
C SER A 249 -8.73 8.47 -10.24
N SER A 250 -9.41 7.75 -9.35
CA SER A 250 -10.75 8.12 -8.85
C SER A 250 -10.72 9.46 -8.09
N ASN A 251 -9.70 9.71 -7.27
CA ASN A 251 -9.53 10.96 -6.56
C ASN A 251 -9.24 12.15 -7.50
N ILE A 252 -8.42 11.94 -8.54
CA ILE A 252 -8.17 12.95 -9.57
C ILE A 252 -9.47 13.31 -10.27
N ASN A 253 -10.25 12.31 -10.67
CA ASN A 253 -11.54 12.52 -11.33
C ASN A 253 -12.53 13.25 -10.42
N LEU A 254 -12.58 12.91 -9.14
CA LEU A 254 -13.43 13.59 -8.15
C LEU A 254 -13.02 15.05 -7.94
N LYS A 255 -11.71 15.35 -7.91
CA LYS A 255 -11.20 16.74 -7.84
C LYS A 255 -11.58 17.54 -9.08
N SER A 256 -11.43 16.95 -10.26
CA SER A 256 -11.83 17.56 -11.55
C SER A 256 -13.33 17.87 -11.55
N TYR A 257 -14.17 16.91 -11.16
CA TYR A 257 -15.61 17.08 -11.03
C TYR A 257 -15.98 18.18 -10.04
N ASN A 258 -15.40 18.19 -8.83
CA ASN A 258 -15.68 19.23 -7.84
C ASN A 258 -15.29 20.63 -8.33
N THR A 259 -14.23 20.72 -9.14
CA THR A 259 -13.80 21.98 -9.77
C THR A 259 -14.82 22.44 -10.82
N ILE A 260 -15.28 21.52 -11.67
CA ILE A 260 -16.31 21.79 -12.69
C ILE A 260 -17.63 22.16 -12.02
N LYS A 261 -18.07 21.39 -11.02
CA LYS A 261 -19.24 21.67 -10.19
C LYS A 261 -19.19 23.08 -9.62
N LYS A 262 -18.08 23.47 -8.98
CA LYS A 262 -17.92 24.82 -8.41
C LYS A 262 -18.03 25.92 -9.47
N LYS A 263 -17.48 25.69 -10.67
CA LYS A 263 -17.57 26.63 -11.80
C LYS A 263 -19.00 26.76 -12.31
N ILE A 264 -19.71 25.65 -12.44
CA ILE A 264 -21.12 25.60 -12.87
C ILE A 264 -22.01 26.26 -11.81
N GLU A 265 -21.80 25.99 -10.52
CA GLU A 265 -22.52 26.62 -9.41
C GLU A 265 -22.30 28.15 -9.37
N GLY A 266 -21.07 28.62 -9.66
CA GLY A 266 -20.80 30.04 -9.83
C GLY A 266 -21.58 30.68 -10.99
N GLN A 267 -21.57 30.02 -12.16
CA GLN A 267 -22.35 30.48 -13.32
C GLN A 267 -23.87 30.47 -13.05
N LEU A 268 -24.35 29.47 -12.31
CA LEU A 268 -25.74 29.37 -11.85
C LEU A 268 -26.11 30.55 -10.93
N ALA A 269 -25.25 30.91 -9.99
CA ALA A 269 -25.46 32.05 -9.09
C ALA A 269 -25.50 33.39 -9.85
N ASP A 270 -24.60 33.58 -10.82
CA ASP A 270 -24.55 34.78 -11.67
C ASP A 270 -25.82 34.92 -12.52
N LEU A 271 -26.25 33.83 -13.17
CA LEU A 271 -27.47 33.81 -14.00
C LEU A 271 -28.74 34.01 -13.17
N THR A 272 -28.80 33.43 -11.97
CA THR A 272 -29.93 33.64 -11.04
C THR A 272 -29.99 35.11 -10.59
N SER A 273 -28.84 35.70 -10.27
CA SER A 273 -28.74 37.13 -9.91
C SER A 273 -29.14 38.06 -11.06
N GLN A 274 -28.82 37.68 -12.31
CA GLN A 274 -29.27 38.41 -13.50
C GLN A 274 -30.78 38.29 -13.70
N GLN A 275 -31.35 37.10 -13.48
CA GLN A 275 -32.79 36.89 -13.51
C GLN A 275 -33.49 37.78 -12.48
N ASP A 276 -33.01 37.83 -11.24
CA ASP A 276 -33.61 38.65 -10.17
C ASP A 276 -33.59 40.15 -10.50
N LYS A 277 -32.46 40.67 -11.04
CA LYS A 277 -32.32 42.06 -11.50
C LYS A 277 -33.26 42.40 -12.66
N VAL A 278 -33.46 41.46 -13.59
CA VAL A 278 -34.37 41.61 -14.72
C VAL A 278 -35.83 41.64 -14.24
N THR A 279 -36.20 40.85 -13.23
CA THR A 279 -37.53 40.95 -12.59
C THR A 279 -37.74 42.26 -11.82
N HIS A 280 -36.71 42.77 -11.14
CA HIS A 280 -36.81 44.00 -10.35
C HIS A 280 -36.88 45.27 -11.22
N THR A 281 -36.16 45.31 -12.34
CA THR A 281 -36.18 46.43 -13.30
C THR A 281 -37.50 46.49 -14.07
N GLY A 282 -38.07 45.33 -14.39
CA GLY A 282 -39.41 45.23 -14.96
C GLY A 282 -40.52 45.86 -14.09
N SER A 283 -40.50 45.56 -12.79
CA SER A 283 -41.45 46.14 -11.81
C SER A 283 -41.42 47.69 -11.75
N LEU A 284 -40.26 48.31 -12.01
CA LEU A 284 -40.07 49.77 -11.99
C LEU A 284 -40.48 50.49 -13.28
N LEU A 285 -40.55 49.79 -14.42
CA LEU A 285 -40.76 50.37 -15.75
C LEU A 285 -42.23 50.32 -16.23
N SER A 286 -43.14 49.81 -15.42
CA SER A 286 -44.58 49.65 -15.74
C SER A 286 -45.37 50.96 -15.90
N ALA A 287 -44.70 52.12 -15.89
CA ALA A 287 -45.32 53.45 -15.94
C ALA A 287 -45.12 54.20 -17.27
N SER A 288 -45.09 53.55 -18.45
CA SER A 288 -45.54 54.17 -19.73
C SER A 288 -45.38 53.28 -20.97
N SER A 289 -46.52 53.05 -21.65
CA SER A 289 -46.74 52.74 -23.09
C SER A 289 -46.41 51.37 -23.73
N GLN A 290 -47.51 50.73 -24.17
CA GLN A 290 -47.85 49.95 -25.38
C GLN A 290 -47.13 48.67 -25.84
N VAL A 291 -45.99 48.28 -25.31
CA VAL A 291 -45.68 46.85 -25.08
C VAL A 291 -44.87 46.88 -23.80
N SER A 292 -45.38 46.29 -22.71
CA SER A 292 -44.63 46.36 -21.46
C SER A 292 -43.27 45.72 -21.71
N ALA A 293 -42.19 46.43 -21.36
CA ALA A 293 -40.85 45.84 -21.39
C ALA A 293 -40.83 44.49 -20.63
N ASP A 294 -41.72 44.31 -19.65
CA ASP A 294 -41.98 43.05 -18.95
C ASP A 294 -42.45 41.91 -19.85
N GLU A 295 -43.29 42.18 -20.85
CA GLU A 295 -43.79 41.15 -21.77
C GLU A 295 -42.67 40.63 -22.66
N LEU A 296 -41.83 41.51 -23.21
CA LEU A 296 -40.66 41.11 -24.01
C LEU A 296 -39.60 40.39 -23.17
N ILE A 297 -39.37 40.86 -21.95
CA ILE A 297 -38.46 40.24 -20.98
C ILE A 297 -38.94 38.83 -20.61
N ASN A 298 -40.23 38.68 -20.27
CA ASN A 298 -40.80 37.40 -19.87
C ASN A 298 -40.97 36.44 -21.06
N ALA A 299 -41.28 36.94 -22.26
CA ALA A 299 -41.49 36.10 -23.45
C ALA A 299 -40.17 35.65 -24.12
N HIS A 300 -39.08 36.41 -24.00
CA HIS A 300 -37.85 36.13 -24.76
C HIS A 300 -36.60 35.92 -23.90
N LEU A 301 -36.38 36.73 -22.87
CA LEU A 301 -35.14 36.65 -22.08
C LEU A 301 -35.21 35.55 -21.00
N ARG A 302 -36.33 35.46 -20.27
CA ARG A 302 -36.52 34.42 -19.24
C ARG A 302 -36.39 32.99 -19.77
N PRO A 303 -37.05 32.61 -20.88
CA PRO A 303 -36.95 31.25 -21.41
C PRO A 303 -35.53 30.89 -21.85
N VAL A 304 -34.78 31.86 -22.39
CA VAL A 304 -33.37 31.67 -22.78
C VAL A 304 -32.48 31.42 -21.57
N ILE A 305 -32.68 32.18 -20.49
CA ILE A 305 -31.95 31.98 -19.23
C ILE A 305 -32.30 30.62 -18.62
N ILE A 306 -33.58 30.26 -18.53
CA ILE A 306 -34.05 28.96 -18.00
C ILE A 306 -33.43 27.80 -18.79
N ARG A 307 -33.48 27.85 -20.12
CA ARG A 307 -32.92 26.79 -20.98
C ARG A 307 -31.41 26.63 -20.79
N LYS A 308 -30.69 27.73 -20.56
CA LYS A 308 -29.25 27.70 -20.27
C LYS A 308 -28.95 27.13 -18.88
N LEU A 309 -29.80 27.43 -17.88
CA LEU A 309 -29.72 26.86 -16.54
C LEU A 309 -29.99 25.34 -16.55
N GLU A 310 -31.00 24.90 -17.31
CA GLU A 310 -31.31 23.48 -17.49
C GLU A 310 -30.15 22.74 -18.16
N GLY A 311 -29.59 23.28 -19.25
CA GLY A 311 -28.45 22.66 -19.93
C GLY A 311 -27.20 22.52 -19.06
N LEU A 312 -26.93 23.48 -18.18
CA LEU A 312 -25.81 23.39 -17.23
C LEU A 312 -26.06 22.35 -16.12
N LYS A 313 -27.31 22.21 -15.65
CA LYS A 313 -27.70 21.17 -14.69
C LYS A 313 -27.59 19.77 -15.31
N ASP A 314 -28.03 19.61 -16.56
CA ASP A 314 -27.94 18.35 -17.28
C ASP A 314 -26.47 17.93 -17.50
N GLN A 315 -25.58 18.87 -17.83
CA GLN A 315 -24.15 18.61 -17.93
C GLN A 315 -23.55 18.12 -16.60
N LEU A 316 -23.90 18.78 -15.49
CA LEU A 316 -23.43 18.39 -14.16
C LEU A 316 -23.93 16.98 -13.79
N GLU A 317 -25.20 16.68 -14.08
CA GLU A 317 -25.80 15.38 -13.80
C GLU A 317 -25.18 14.27 -14.67
N GLN A 318 -24.86 14.56 -15.94
CA GLN A 318 -24.15 13.62 -16.82
C GLN A 318 -22.74 13.30 -16.30
N GLU A 319 -21.97 14.30 -15.86
CA GLU A 319 -20.65 14.05 -15.26
C GLU A 319 -20.77 13.26 -13.94
N ARG A 320 -21.79 13.57 -13.11
CA ARG A 320 -22.06 12.82 -11.87
C ARG A 320 -22.33 11.34 -12.15
N ILE A 321 -23.16 11.04 -13.15
CA ILE A 321 -23.52 9.67 -13.54
C ILE A 321 -22.27 8.92 -14.02
N GLN A 322 -21.41 9.53 -14.84
CA GLN A 322 -20.16 8.91 -15.29
C GLN A 322 -19.22 8.54 -14.14
N LEU A 323 -19.21 9.31 -13.04
CA LEU A 323 -18.36 9.06 -11.88
C LEU A 323 -18.93 8.06 -10.88
N THR A 324 -20.26 7.88 -10.86
CA THR A 324 -20.95 7.04 -9.86
C THR A 324 -21.43 5.71 -10.40
N SER A 325 -21.44 5.50 -11.72
CA SER A 325 -21.79 4.20 -12.29
C SER A 325 -20.71 3.17 -11.98
N LYS A 326 -21.03 2.21 -11.10
CA LYS A 326 -20.25 0.98 -10.88
C LYS A 326 -19.99 0.17 -12.15
N ASP A 327 -20.77 0.41 -13.20
CA ASP A 327 -20.73 -0.29 -14.49
C ASP A 327 -20.15 0.56 -15.65
N ALA A 328 -19.53 1.71 -15.37
CA ALA A 328 -18.81 2.45 -16.42
C ALA A 328 -17.63 1.62 -16.93
N PRO A 329 -17.37 1.62 -18.26
CA PRO A 329 -16.16 0.98 -18.79
C PRO A 329 -14.94 1.61 -18.13
N PRO A 330 -13.94 0.80 -17.73
CA PRO A 330 -12.77 1.32 -17.04
C PRO A 330 -12.07 2.35 -17.92
N ASN A 331 -11.74 3.50 -17.33
CA ASN A 331 -11.04 4.54 -18.07
C ASN A 331 -9.58 4.12 -18.37
N GLU A 332 -8.90 4.85 -19.26
CA GLU A 332 -7.54 4.54 -19.70
C GLU A 332 -6.54 4.40 -18.53
N ALA A 333 -6.70 5.20 -17.48
CA ALA A 333 -5.87 5.11 -16.28
C ALA A 333 -6.14 3.84 -15.45
N GLN A 334 -7.40 3.40 -15.36
CA GLN A 334 -7.78 2.15 -14.69
C GLN A 334 -7.29 0.93 -15.47
N ILE A 335 -7.32 0.98 -16.80
CA ILE A 335 -6.77 -0.06 -17.66
C ILE A 335 -5.26 -0.14 -17.49
N ALA A 336 -4.55 0.99 -17.56
CA ALA A 336 -3.09 1.04 -17.36
C ALA A 336 -2.68 0.51 -15.97
N ALA A 337 -3.42 0.88 -14.92
CA ALA A 337 -3.19 0.37 -13.56
C ALA A 337 -3.41 -1.15 -13.47
N ALA A 338 -4.46 -1.68 -14.10
CA ALA A 338 -4.72 -3.12 -14.13
C ALA A 338 -3.64 -3.89 -14.92
N GLU A 339 -3.17 -3.33 -16.03
CA GLU A 339 -2.07 -3.89 -16.82
C GLU A 339 -0.74 -3.88 -16.07
N GLU A 340 -0.44 -2.81 -15.34
CA GLU A 340 0.74 -2.72 -14.49
C GLU A 340 0.69 -3.76 -13.37
N LEU A 341 -0.44 -3.89 -12.67
CA LEU A 341 -0.63 -4.93 -11.67
C LEU A 341 -0.49 -6.33 -12.29
N ALA A 342 -1.04 -6.56 -13.48
CA ALA A 342 -0.91 -7.84 -14.19
C ALA A 342 0.55 -8.15 -14.56
N ARG A 343 1.32 -7.15 -15.01
CA ARG A 343 2.77 -7.28 -15.26
C ARG A 343 3.52 -7.64 -13.99
N THR A 344 3.22 -6.97 -12.88
CA THR A 344 3.80 -7.23 -11.57
C THR A 344 3.51 -8.66 -11.09
N ARG A 345 2.27 -9.14 -11.27
CA ARG A 345 1.88 -10.53 -10.96
C ARG A 345 2.63 -11.56 -11.80
N LEU A 346 2.82 -11.27 -13.09
CA LEU A 346 3.58 -12.13 -13.97
C LEU A 346 5.04 -12.22 -13.53
N GLU A 347 5.64 -11.09 -13.16
CA GLU A 347 7.02 -11.05 -12.68
C GLU A 347 7.19 -11.80 -11.36
N ASN A 348 6.27 -11.61 -10.40
CA ASN A 348 6.22 -12.39 -9.16
C ASN A 348 6.07 -13.90 -9.42
N THR A 349 5.30 -14.29 -10.46
CA THR A 349 5.17 -15.70 -10.85
C THR A 349 6.49 -16.27 -11.37
N ARG A 350 7.27 -15.48 -12.12
CA ARG A 350 8.62 -15.88 -12.58
C ARG A 350 9.58 -16.03 -11.41
N ARG A 351 9.60 -15.08 -10.48
CA ARG A 351 10.46 -15.14 -9.28
C ARG A 351 10.19 -16.39 -8.42
N LYS A 352 8.92 -16.79 -8.30
CA LYS A 352 8.51 -18.00 -7.56
C LYS A 352 8.82 -19.31 -8.28
N HIS A 353 9.17 -19.28 -9.56
CA HIS A 353 9.34 -20.50 -10.36
C HIS A 353 10.67 -21.19 -10.05
N ASP A 354 10.63 -22.48 -9.72
CA ASP A 354 11.84 -23.29 -9.63
C ASP A 354 12.37 -23.61 -11.03
N TYR A 355 13.39 -22.89 -11.46
CA TYR A 355 14.06 -23.11 -12.74
C TYR A 355 15.01 -24.31 -12.75
N MET A 356 15.30 -24.96 -11.61
CA MET A 356 16.26 -26.07 -11.57
C MET A 356 15.89 -27.26 -12.45
N PRO A 357 14.63 -27.74 -12.51
CA PRO A 357 14.22 -28.77 -13.45
C PRO A 357 14.44 -28.36 -14.91
N PHE A 358 14.10 -27.11 -15.26
CA PHE A 358 14.31 -26.58 -16.60
C PHE A 358 15.79 -26.52 -16.96
N MET A 359 16.64 -25.98 -16.08
CA MET A 359 18.09 -25.88 -16.29
C MET A 359 18.73 -27.26 -16.44
N ARG A 360 18.33 -28.25 -15.63
CA ARG A 360 18.80 -29.64 -15.78
C ARG A 360 18.46 -30.19 -17.16
N LEU A 361 17.19 -30.07 -17.57
CA LEU A 361 16.74 -30.54 -18.88
C LEU A 361 17.45 -29.83 -20.03
N LEU A 362 17.65 -28.51 -19.91
CA LEU A 362 18.39 -27.72 -20.90
C LEU A 362 19.82 -28.23 -21.06
N PHE A 363 20.54 -28.44 -19.96
CA PHE A 363 21.91 -28.98 -20.02
C PHE A 363 21.96 -30.41 -20.53
N GLU A 364 20.99 -31.25 -20.17
CA GLU A 364 20.86 -32.60 -20.72
C GLU A 364 20.68 -32.56 -22.25
N LYS A 365 19.78 -31.70 -22.76
CA LYS A 365 19.55 -31.55 -24.22
C LYS A 365 20.74 -30.94 -24.96
N LEU A 366 21.42 -29.96 -24.37
CA LEU A 366 22.64 -29.40 -24.96
C LEU A 366 23.78 -30.43 -24.99
N HIS A 367 23.85 -31.32 -24.00
CA HIS A 367 24.80 -32.42 -23.99
C HIS A 367 24.46 -33.49 -25.04
N GLU A 368 23.20 -33.91 -25.14
CA GLU A 368 22.72 -34.86 -26.16
C GLU A 368 22.99 -34.38 -27.60
N GLN A 369 23.02 -33.07 -27.82
CA GLN A 369 23.29 -32.46 -29.13
C GLN A 369 24.77 -32.09 -29.35
N ASP A 370 25.67 -32.45 -28.43
CA ASP A 370 27.09 -32.08 -28.42
C ASP A 370 27.40 -30.56 -28.41
N LEU A 371 26.38 -29.70 -28.31
CA LEU A 371 26.51 -28.23 -28.31
C LEU A 371 27.08 -27.67 -27.00
N LEU A 372 27.03 -28.45 -25.92
CA LEU A 372 27.43 -27.97 -24.60
C LEU A 372 28.94 -27.63 -24.52
N ARG A 373 29.80 -28.39 -25.22
CA ARG A 373 31.25 -28.15 -25.23
C ARG A 373 31.59 -26.85 -25.94
N ASP A 374 31.02 -26.66 -27.13
CA ASP A 374 31.22 -25.47 -27.96
C ASP A 374 30.77 -24.20 -27.23
N LEU A 375 29.63 -24.25 -26.53
CA LEU A 375 29.13 -23.13 -25.72
C LEU A 375 30.07 -22.80 -24.56
N ILE A 376 30.61 -23.80 -23.87
CA ILE A 376 31.56 -23.59 -22.77
C ILE A 376 32.83 -22.92 -23.29
N GLU A 377 33.35 -23.38 -24.43
CA GLU A 377 34.55 -22.81 -25.05
C GLU A 377 34.33 -21.38 -25.55
N THR A 378 33.15 -21.07 -26.08
CA THR A 378 32.79 -19.71 -26.55
C THR A 378 32.56 -18.74 -25.38
N SER A 379 32.19 -19.24 -24.21
CA SER A 379 31.90 -18.44 -23.00
C SER A 379 33.11 -18.15 -22.11
N LYS A 380 34.26 -18.80 -22.38
CA LYS A 380 35.54 -18.55 -21.72
C LYS A 380 36.28 -17.41 -22.42
#